data_AF-A0A243W7Z7-F1
#
_entry.id   AF-A0A243W7Z7-F1
#
_cell.length_a   1.000
_cell.length_b   1.000
_cell.length_c   1.000
_cell.angle_alpha   90.00
_cell.angle_beta   90.00
_cell.angle_gamma   90.00
#
_symmetry.space_group_name_H-M   'P 1'
#
loop_
_entity.id
_entity.type
_entity.pdbx_description
1 polymer ?
#
loop_
_entity_poly.entity_id
_entity_poly.type
_entity_poly.pdbx_seq_one_letter_code
_entity_poly.pdbx_strand_id
1 'polypeptide(L)'
;MSALDTNPNYNNSTETTLDRIRASYVMEGAEERLSPSDKLRKEQLEAAHSLLVNYHSLEQAVPLLVGRFGISRASAYRRCTEAIRLFGDVTRTYKDGIRHILYEFAMKVFQLAASAKPPDLKAMNTAIKNMAVLKGLDKDDGNALTPEVLANRTYVLSITLNGKDGQEKSIDLGNLNKIDADTYAQVIEAVEQSDVGLEEMRGLLLESSEGGDEDDD
;
A
#
# COMPACT_ATOMS: atom_id res chain seq x y z
N MET A 1 32.18 -25.55 29.21
CA MET A 1 31.12 -26.06 28.31
C MET A 1 29.91 -25.19 28.53
N SER A 2 29.69 -24.20 27.65
CA SER A 2 28.70 -23.12 27.83
C SER A 2 27.47 -23.42 26.99
N ALA A 3 26.30 -23.29 27.60
CA ALA A 3 24.98 -23.66 27.09
C ALA A 3 24.44 -22.65 26.07
N LEU A 4 24.99 -22.63 24.85
CA LEU A 4 24.47 -21.83 23.74
C LEU A 4 24.39 -22.59 22.40
N ASP A 5 24.61 -23.90 22.40
CA ASP A 5 24.26 -24.75 21.26
C ASP A 5 22.77 -25.14 21.36
N THR A 6 22.09 -25.07 20.20
CA THR A 6 20.72 -25.53 19.91
C THR A 6 19.58 -24.49 19.97
N ASN A 7 19.60 -23.54 19.03
CA ASN A 7 18.37 -23.24 18.30
C ASN A 7 18.33 -24.17 17.06
N PRO A 8 17.41 -25.16 17.00
CA PRO A 8 17.37 -26.20 15.96
C PRO A 8 17.07 -25.68 14.54
N ASN A 9 16.78 -24.39 14.38
CA ASN A 9 16.52 -23.77 13.07
C ASN A 9 17.77 -23.20 12.38
N TYR A 10 18.95 -23.27 12.99
CA TYR A 10 20.18 -22.77 12.37
C TYR A 10 21.06 -23.91 11.87
N ASN A 11 20.92 -24.24 10.59
CA ASN A 11 21.73 -25.24 9.92
C ASN A 11 22.47 -24.60 8.75
N ASN A 12 23.78 -24.36 8.95
CA ASN A 12 24.68 -23.70 8.00
C ASN A 12 24.71 -24.35 6.59
N SER A 13 24.24 -25.59 6.43
CA SER A 13 24.24 -26.32 5.16
C SER A 13 23.08 -25.96 4.22
N THR A 14 21.99 -25.36 4.73
CA THR A 14 20.78 -25.03 3.96
C THR A 14 20.48 -23.53 3.88
N GLU A 15 21.20 -22.72 4.66
CA GLU A 15 21.01 -21.27 4.69
C GLU A 15 21.72 -20.57 3.54
N THR A 16 21.02 -19.66 2.85
CA THR A 16 21.65 -18.83 1.84
C THR A 16 22.56 -17.79 2.50
N THR A 17 23.55 -17.28 1.75
CA THR A 17 24.38 -16.16 2.23
C THR A 17 23.54 -14.96 2.68
N LEU A 18 22.40 -14.70 2.03
CA LEU A 18 21.53 -13.61 2.39
C LEU A 18 20.85 -13.84 3.75
N ASP A 19 20.47 -15.08 4.06
CA ASP A 19 19.84 -15.44 5.34
C ASP A 19 20.80 -15.28 6.51
N ARG A 20 22.06 -15.68 6.33
CA ARG A 20 23.13 -15.45 7.33
C ARG A 20 23.36 -13.96 7.57
N ILE A 21 23.41 -13.17 6.50
CA ILE A 21 23.56 -11.70 6.60
C ILE A 21 22.33 -11.09 7.29
N ARG A 22 21.10 -11.55 6.98
CA ARG A 22 19.89 -11.10 7.66
C ARG A 22 19.92 -11.41 9.15
N ALA A 23 20.33 -12.63 9.52
CA ALA A 23 20.47 -13.03 10.92
C ALA A 23 21.44 -12.13 11.68
N SER A 24 22.49 -11.62 11.02
CA SER A 24 23.46 -10.70 11.62
C SER A 24 22.88 -9.37 12.10
N TYR A 25 21.75 -8.92 11.56
CA TYR A 25 21.09 -7.68 12.00
C TYR A 25 20.07 -7.89 13.13
N VAL A 26 19.58 -9.12 13.31
CA VAL A 26 18.46 -9.42 14.22
C VAL A 26 18.93 -10.16 15.46
N MET A 27 19.96 -10.99 15.34
CA MET A 27 20.43 -11.87 16.41
C MET A 27 21.75 -11.39 17.00
N GLU A 28 21.79 -11.30 18.32
CA GLU A 28 23.01 -11.05 19.06
C GLU A 28 24.03 -12.19 18.82
N GLY A 29 25.30 -11.86 18.58
CA GLY A 29 26.35 -12.86 18.34
C GLY A 29 26.36 -13.49 16.92
N ALA A 30 25.46 -13.08 16.02
CA ALA A 30 25.41 -13.62 14.65
C ALA A 30 26.44 -12.95 13.71
N GLU A 31 26.86 -11.73 14.00
CA GLU A 31 27.86 -11.00 13.20
C GLU A 31 29.24 -11.66 13.26
N GLU A 32 29.63 -12.17 14.42
CA GLU A 32 30.92 -12.83 14.63
C GLU A 32 31.02 -14.15 13.87
N ARG A 33 29.88 -14.76 13.57
CA ARG A 33 29.77 -16.03 12.82
C ARG A 33 29.86 -15.85 11.30
N LEU A 34 29.83 -14.61 10.79
CA LEU A 34 29.96 -14.37 9.36
C LEU A 34 31.38 -14.67 8.86
N SER A 35 31.46 -15.45 7.78
CA SER A 35 32.72 -15.66 7.06
C SER A 35 33.26 -14.34 6.48
N PRO A 36 34.58 -14.22 6.22
CA PRO A 36 35.14 -13.01 5.60
C PRO A 36 34.47 -12.65 4.26
N SER A 37 34.08 -13.66 3.47
CA SER A 37 33.33 -13.47 2.22
C SER A 37 31.90 -12.95 2.45
N ASP A 38 31.23 -13.42 3.50
CA ASP A 38 29.89 -12.95 3.84
C ASP A 38 29.93 -11.51 4.39
N LYS A 39 30.97 -11.15 5.14
CA LYS A 39 31.21 -9.77 5.60
C LYS A 39 31.44 -8.80 4.45
N LEU A 40 32.28 -9.16 3.48
CA LEU A 40 32.46 -8.35 2.27
C LEU A 40 31.14 -8.21 1.50
N ARG A 41 30.37 -9.30 1.40
CA ARG A 41 29.07 -9.26 0.72
C ARG A 41 28.06 -8.39 1.48
N LYS A 42 28.07 -8.42 2.81
CA LYS A 42 27.27 -7.52 3.65
C LYS A 42 27.63 -6.06 3.38
N GLU A 43 28.92 -5.71 3.36
CA GLU A 43 29.37 -4.35 3.04
C GLU A 43 28.92 -3.89 1.64
N GLN A 44 28.99 -4.79 0.64
CA GLN A 44 28.48 -4.51 -0.71
C GLN A 44 26.97 -4.25 -0.72
N LEU A 45 26.20 -4.98 0.09
CA LEU A 45 24.75 -4.80 0.20
C LEU A 45 24.40 -3.48 0.91
N GLU A 46 25.12 -3.13 1.99
CA GLU A 46 24.95 -1.85 2.70
C GLU A 46 25.30 -0.67 1.79
N ALA A 47 26.40 -0.76 1.05
CA ALA A 47 26.78 0.26 0.07
C ALA A 47 25.75 0.39 -1.05
N ALA A 48 25.23 -0.73 -1.56
CA ALA A 48 24.18 -0.73 -2.56
C ALA A 48 22.89 -0.08 -2.03
N HIS A 49 22.47 -0.42 -0.82
CA HIS A 49 21.30 0.17 -0.18
C HIS A 49 21.47 1.68 0.04
N SER A 50 22.65 2.10 0.52
CA SER A 50 22.98 3.51 0.70
C SER A 50 22.86 4.31 -0.60
N LEU A 51 23.34 3.76 -1.73
CA LEU A 51 23.20 4.42 -3.04
C LEU A 51 21.74 4.55 -3.47
N LEU A 52 20.94 3.50 -3.26
CA LEU A 52 19.51 3.48 -3.60
C LEU A 52 18.70 4.47 -2.74
N VAL A 53 19.02 4.61 -1.45
CA VAL A 53 18.44 5.62 -0.57
C VAL A 53 18.87 7.04 -0.98
N ASN A 54 20.11 7.18 -1.45
CA ASN A 54 20.66 8.44 -1.96
C ASN A 54 20.32 8.68 -3.44
N TYR A 55 19.12 8.30 -3.90
CA TYR A 55 18.54 8.69 -5.19
C TYR A 55 19.23 8.17 -6.44
N HIS A 56 20.10 7.19 -6.32
CA HIS A 56 20.65 6.56 -7.51
C HIS A 56 19.62 5.56 -8.03
N SER A 57 19.23 5.71 -9.30
CA SER A 57 18.56 4.61 -9.99
C SER A 57 19.46 3.37 -9.98
N LEU A 58 18.88 2.19 -10.20
CA LEU A 58 19.65 0.96 -10.38
C LEU A 58 20.79 1.13 -11.42
N GLU A 59 20.52 1.86 -12.50
CA GLU A 59 21.47 2.12 -13.57
C GLU A 59 22.62 3.05 -13.15
N GLN A 60 22.38 3.95 -12.19
CA GLN A 60 23.38 4.85 -11.64
C GLN A 60 24.17 4.21 -10.49
N ALA A 61 23.53 3.38 -9.66
CA ALA A 61 24.17 2.71 -8.53
C ALA A 61 25.14 1.62 -8.98
N VAL A 62 24.80 0.89 -10.05
CA VAL A 62 25.62 -0.22 -10.58
C VAL A 62 27.04 0.19 -10.97
N PRO A 63 27.30 1.21 -11.80
CA PRO A 63 28.67 1.61 -12.14
C PRO A 63 29.48 2.06 -10.91
N LEU A 64 28.83 2.67 -9.91
CA LEU A 64 29.49 3.08 -8.66
C LEU A 64 29.91 1.87 -7.82
N LEU A 65 29.06 0.85 -7.72
CA LEU A 65 29.41 -0.41 -7.04
C LEU A 65 30.51 -1.17 -7.76
N VAL A 66 30.49 -1.20 -9.10
CA VAL A 66 31.57 -1.79 -9.91
C VAL A 66 32.89 -1.08 -9.62
N GLY A 67 32.90 0.26 -9.63
CA GLY A 67 34.11 1.03 -9.34
C GLY A 67 34.62 0.85 -7.91
N ARG A 68 33.73 0.79 -6.92
CA ARG A 68 34.10 0.67 -5.50
C ARG A 68 34.63 -0.71 -5.12
N PHE A 69 34.02 -1.78 -5.64
CA PHE A 69 34.31 -3.15 -5.19
C PHE A 69 34.99 -4.03 -6.25
N GLY A 70 35.23 -3.51 -7.47
CA GLY A 70 35.85 -4.27 -8.56
C GLY A 70 35.00 -5.46 -9.05
N ILE A 71 33.70 -5.48 -8.76
CA ILE A 71 32.80 -6.57 -9.12
C ILE A 71 32.25 -6.40 -10.54
N SER A 72 31.82 -7.50 -11.18
CA SER A 72 31.18 -7.42 -12.50
C SER A 72 29.86 -6.66 -12.43
N ARG A 73 29.46 -6.02 -13.55
CA ARG A 73 28.19 -5.30 -13.68
C ARG A 73 26.99 -6.18 -13.28
N ALA A 74 26.98 -7.44 -13.72
CA ALA A 74 25.95 -8.41 -13.37
C ALA A 74 25.90 -8.71 -11.86
N SER A 75 27.06 -8.81 -11.22
CA SER A 75 27.15 -9.00 -9.76
C SER A 75 26.65 -7.77 -9.01
N ALA A 76 26.99 -6.57 -9.48
CA ALA A 76 26.52 -5.30 -8.91
C ALA A 76 25.00 -5.16 -9.02
N TYR A 77 24.40 -5.48 -10.17
CA TYR A 77 22.93 -5.53 -10.29
C TYR A 77 22.32 -6.48 -9.27
N ARG A 78 22.92 -7.67 -9.10
CA ARG A 78 22.47 -8.65 -8.11
C ARG A 78 22.60 -8.13 -6.68
N ARG A 79 23.68 -7.40 -6.34
CA ARG A 79 23.83 -6.73 -5.03
C ARG A 79 22.69 -5.74 -4.79
N CYS A 80 22.34 -4.91 -5.77
CA CYS A 80 21.24 -3.96 -5.62
C CYS A 80 19.90 -4.66 -5.37
N THR A 81 19.59 -5.72 -6.12
CA THR A 81 18.35 -6.50 -5.93
C THR A 81 18.33 -7.23 -4.59
N GLU A 82 19.45 -7.82 -4.17
CA GLU A 82 19.58 -8.46 -2.86
C GLU A 82 19.45 -7.45 -1.71
N ALA A 83 20.00 -6.24 -1.87
CA ALA A 83 19.87 -5.15 -0.90
C ALA A 83 18.40 -4.70 -0.77
N ILE A 84 17.67 -4.59 -1.88
CA ILE A 84 16.22 -4.31 -1.87
C ILE A 84 15.45 -5.40 -1.11
N ARG A 85 15.80 -6.68 -1.29
CA ARG A 85 15.14 -7.79 -0.56
C ARG A 85 15.48 -7.82 0.92
N LEU A 86 16.67 -7.37 1.29
CA LEU A 86 17.17 -7.40 2.66
C LEU A 86 16.67 -6.22 3.49
N PHE A 87 16.77 -5.01 2.95
CA PHE A 87 16.46 -3.76 3.66
C PHE A 87 15.10 -3.16 3.28
N GLY A 88 14.44 -3.72 2.26
CA GLY A 88 13.20 -3.19 1.72
C GLY A 88 13.40 -2.34 0.47
N ASP A 89 12.34 -2.23 -0.32
CA ASP A 89 12.34 -1.45 -1.54
C ASP A 89 11.98 0.01 -1.26
N VAL A 90 13.02 0.82 -1.10
CA VAL A 90 12.90 2.28 -0.94
C VAL A 90 12.43 2.99 -2.21
N THR A 91 12.51 2.33 -3.38
CA THR A 91 11.99 2.85 -4.65
C THR A 91 10.50 2.53 -4.84
N ARG A 92 10.01 1.46 -4.21
CA ARG A 92 8.59 1.07 -4.18
C ARG A 92 7.81 1.76 -3.07
N THR A 93 8.30 2.88 -2.55
CA THR A 93 7.63 3.67 -1.52
C THR A 93 6.20 4.00 -1.92
N TYR A 94 5.29 3.71 -0.99
CA TYR A 94 3.96 4.32 -0.90
C TYR A 94 4.08 5.82 -1.19
N LYS A 95 3.08 6.41 -1.86
CA LYS A 95 3.08 7.82 -2.28
C LYS A 95 3.59 8.79 -1.20
N ASP A 96 3.36 8.47 0.07
CA ASP A 96 3.79 9.27 1.21
C ASP A 96 5.30 9.24 1.48
N GLY A 97 5.99 8.13 1.18
CA GLY A 97 7.46 8.07 1.25
C GLY A 97 8.11 8.97 0.20
N ILE A 98 7.63 8.92 -1.05
CA ILE A 98 8.10 9.81 -2.12
C ILE A 98 7.80 11.28 -1.76
N ARG A 99 6.64 11.57 -1.17
CA ARG A 99 6.31 12.93 -0.69
C ARG A 99 7.29 13.42 0.36
N HIS A 100 7.61 12.60 1.36
CA HIS A 100 8.57 12.98 2.41
C HIS A 100 9.95 13.28 1.83
N ILE A 101 10.38 12.42 0.93
CA ILE A 101 11.65 12.52 0.22
C ILE A 101 11.73 13.81 -0.62
N LEU A 102 10.71 14.10 -1.43
CA LEU A 102 10.62 15.34 -2.21
C LEU A 102 10.54 16.58 -1.31
N TYR A 103 9.94 16.44 -0.13
CA TYR A 103 9.86 17.53 0.85
C TYR A 103 11.25 17.90 1.40
N GLU A 104 12.07 16.92 1.77
CA GLU A 104 13.46 17.13 2.20
C GLU A 104 14.28 17.86 1.12
N PHE A 105 14.07 17.52 -0.15
CA PHE A 105 14.72 18.23 -1.25
C PHE A 105 14.24 19.66 -1.42
N ALA A 106 12.93 19.89 -1.33
CA ALA A 106 12.39 21.25 -1.39
C ALA A 106 12.97 22.11 -0.26
N MET A 107 13.17 21.55 0.94
CA MET A 107 13.87 22.24 2.03
C MET A 107 15.33 22.55 1.70
N LYS A 108 16.08 21.62 1.12
CA LYS A 108 17.48 21.86 0.71
C LYS A 108 17.59 22.94 -0.36
N VAL A 109 16.70 22.93 -1.35
CA VAL A 109 16.64 23.97 -2.40
C VAL A 109 16.31 25.33 -1.77
N PHE A 110 15.37 25.37 -0.82
CA PHE A 110 15.05 26.58 -0.07
C PHE A 110 16.28 27.12 0.68
N GLN A 111 17.00 26.26 1.42
CA GLN A 111 18.20 26.66 2.15
C GLN A 111 19.29 27.19 1.21
N LEU A 112 19.50 26.52 0.07
CA LEU A 112 20.48 26.96 -0.93
C LEU A 112 20.11 28.33 -1.50
N ALA A 113 18.84 28.51 -1.91
CA ALA A 113 18.34 29.77 -2.44
C ALA A 113 18.40 30.92 -1.42
N ALA A 114 18.14 30.63 -0.14
CA ALA A 114 18.26 31.58 0.96
C ALA A 114 19.72 31.97 1.25
N SER A 115 20.66 31.03 1.07
CA SER A 115 22.09 31.24 1.29
C SER A 115 22.81 31.96 0.14
N ALA A 116 22.16 32.11 -1.02
CA ALA A 116 22.70 32.84 -2.16
C ALA A 116 22.90 34.33 -1.84
N LYS A 117 23.82 35.00 -2.55
CA LYS A 117 24.09 36.43 -2.41
C LYS A 117 23.99 37.12 -3.78
N PRO A 118 22.89 37.85 -4.06
CA PRO A 118 21.71 38.04 -3.21
C PRO A 118 20.85 36.77 -3.09
N PRO A 119 20.01 36.65 -2.04
CA PRO A 119 19.07 35.53 -1.91
C PRO A 119 18.10 35.45 -3.08
N ASP A 120 17.85 34.24 -3.59
CA ASP A 120 16.88 34.02 -4.68
C ASP A 120 15.47 33.81 -4.11
N LEU A 121 14.75 34.91 -3.91
CA LEU A 121 13.39 34.91 -3.37
C LEU A 121 12.39 34.15 -4.26
N LYS A 122 12.64 34.08 -5.58
CA LYS A 122 11.76 33.38 -6.52
C LYS A 122 11.90 31.87 -6.35
N ALA A 123 13.14 31.39 -6.25
CA ALA A 123 13.41 29.99 -5.96
C ALA A 123 12.88 29.58 -4.58
N MET A 124 13.03 30.44 -3.57
CA MET A 124 12.47 30.21 -2.23
C MET A 124 10.94 30.08 -2.26
N ASN A 125 10.23 31.00 -2.90
CA ASN A 125 8.76 30.93 -3.02
C ASN A 125 8.30 29.67 -3.78
N THR A 126 9.06 29.25 -4.80
CA THR A 126 8.76 28.02 -5.54
C THR A 126 8.94 26.79 -4.66
N ALA A 127 10.00 26.74 -3.84
CA ALA A 127 10.22 25.66 -2.88
C ALA A 127 9.10 25.60 -1.83
N ILE A 128 8.65 26.75 -1.29
CA ILE A 128 7.53 26.82 -0.35
C ILE A 128 6.24 26.29 -0.98
N LYS A 129 5.94 26.69 -2.22
CA LYS A 129 4.77 26.19 -2.95
C LYS A 129 4.83 24.66 -3.11
N ASN A 130 5.98 24.13 -3.52
CA ASN A 130 6.15 22.69 -3.68
C ASN A 130 5.99 21.94 -2.36
N MET A 131 6.49 22.49 -1.25
CA MET A 131 6.27 21.93 0.09
C MET A 131 4.78 21.88 0.47
N ALA A 132 4.02 22.94 0.17
CA ALA A 132 2.57 22.98 0.43
C ALA A 132 1.81 21.91 -0.38
N VAL A 133 2.12 21.77 -1.68
CA VAL A 133 1.55 20.75 -2.58
C VAL A 133 1.85 19.34 -2.08
N LEU A 134 3.10 19.07 -1.68
CA LEU A 134 3.52 17.75 -1.20
C LEU A 134 2.82 17.34 0.10
N LYS A 135 2.50 18.30 0.97
CA LYS A 135 1.73 18.10 2.19
C LYS A 135 0.22 18.12 1.97
N GLY A 136 -0.24 18.39 0.74
CA GLY A 136 -1.66 18.46 0.40
C GLY A 136 -2.37 19.67 0.99
N LEU A 137 -1.63 20.71 1.41
CA LEU A 137 -2.20 21.97 1.92
C LEU A 137 -2.79 22.84 0.81
N ASP A 138 -2.57 22.46 -0.46
CA ASP A 138 -3.16 23.11 -1.64
C ASP A 138 -4.50 22.50 -2.06
N LYS A 139 -4.93 21.42 -1.40
CA LYS A 139 -6.18 20.73 -1.72
C LYS A 139 -7.26 21.20 -0.78
N ASP A 140 -8.42 21.51 -1.34
CA ASP A 140 -9.65 21.54 -0.55
C ASP A 140 -9.90 20.13 0.03
N ASP A 141 -10.30 20.05 1.30
CA ASP A 141 -10.58 18.78 1.98
C ASP A 141 -11.67 17.99 1.23
N GLY A 142 -11.26 17.08 0.34
CA GLY A 142 -12.14 16.27 -0.50
C GLY A 142 -13.03 15.27 0.26
N ASN A 143 -13.00 15.29 1.60
CA ASN A 143 -13.90 14.57 2.48
C ASN A 143 -15.06 15.42 3.00
N ALA A 144 -15.21 16.67 2.53
CA ALA A 144 -16.45 17.40 2.75
C ALA A 144 -17.59 16.65 2.06
N LEU A 145 -18.49 16.05 2.84
CA LEU A 145 -19.77 15.52 2.36
C LEU A 145 -20.60 16.69 1.83
N THR A 146 -20.38 17.07 0.57
CA THR A 146 -21.18 18.09 -0.08
C THR A 146 -22.55 17.51 -0.47
N PRO A 147 -23.64 18.29 -0.40
CA PRO A 147 -24.97 17.85 -0.82
C PRO A 147 -25.01 17.28 -2.25
N GLU A 148 -24.12 17.74 -3.12
CA GLU A 148 -23.99 17.29 -4.51
C GLU A 148 -23.44 15.86 -4.63
N VAL A 149 -22.48 15.47 -3.77
CA VAL A 149 -21.94 14.10 -3.73
C VAL A 149 -22.95 13.11 -3.15
N LEU A 150 -23.83 13.58 -2.25
CA LEU A 150 -24.94 12.79 -1.70
C LEU A 150 -26.07 12.62 -2.73
N ALA A 151 -26.36 13.64 -3.54
CA ALA A 151 -27.42 13.59 -4.54
C ALA A 151 -27.13 12.64 -5.72
N ASN A 152 -25.86 12.33 -5.99
CA ASN A 152 -25.45 11.59 -7.19
C ASN A 152 -25.26 10.07 -6.96
N ARG A 153 -25.72 9.54 -5.81
CA ARG A 153 -25.72 8.09 -5.56
C ARG A 153 -27.05 7.49 -6.01
N THR A 154 -27.07 6.96 -7.24
CA THR A 154 -28.18 6.14 -7.73
C THR A 154 -28.10 4.76 -7.08
N TYR A 155 -29.13 4.37 -6.33
CA TYR A 155 -29.23 3.05 -5.74
C TYR A 155 -30.13 2.19 -6.64
N VAL A 156 -29.52 1.23 -7.34
CA VAL A 156 -30.24 0.30 -8.22
C VAL A 156 -30.41 -1.02 -7.50
N LEU A 157 -31.65 -1.47 -7.33
CA LEU A 157 -32.00 -2.78 -6.81
C LEU A 157 -32.35 -3.70 -7.99
N SER A 158 -31.55 -4.75 -8.20
CA SER A 158 -31.86 -5.78 -9.19
C SER A 158 -32.56 -6.94 -8.52
N ILE A 159 -33.79 -7.26 -8.95
CA ILE A 159 -34.56 -8.40 -8.44
C ILE A 159 -34.70 -9.41 -9.57
N THR A 160 -34.35 -10.66 -9.29
CA THR A 160 -34.56 -11.80 -10.19
C THR A 160 -35.84 -12.51 -9.78
N LEU A 161 -36.88 -12.44 -10.62
CA LEU A 161 -38.17 -13.09 -10.34
C LEU A 161 -38.13 -14.53 -10.86
N ASN A 162 -38.22 -15.51 -9.96
CA ASN A 162 -38.28 -16.93 -10.31
C ASN A 162 -39.69 -17.35 -10.77
N GLY A 163 -40.14 -16.80 -11.90
CA GLY A 163 -41.24 -17.29 -12.72
C GLY A 163 -40.73 -17.75 -14.08
N LYS A 164 -41.53 -18.56 -14.81
CA LYS A 164 -41.17 -19.46 -15.93
C LYS A 164 -40.25 -18.96 -17.09
N ASP A 165 -39.78 -17.72 -17.11
CA ASP A 165 -38.78 -17.22 -18.07
C ASP A 165 -37.72 -16.27 -17.47
N GLY A 166 -37.38 -16.40 -16.17
CA GLY A 166 -36.13 -15.88 -15.58
C GLY A 166 -35.72 -14.45 -15.95
N GLN A 167 -36.65 -13.49 -15.89
CA GLN A 167 -36.36 -12.11 -16.26
C GLN A 167 -35.80 -11.34 -15.06
N GLU A 168 -34.58 -10.81 -15.21
CA GLU A 168 -34.02 -9.82 -14.29
C GLU A 168 -34.69 -8.47 -14.52
N LYS A 169 -35.32 -7.91 -13.49
CA LYS A 169 -35.84 -6.54 -13.53
C LYS A 169 -35.04 -5.65 -12.58
N SER A 170 -34.46 -4.59 -13.16
CA SER A 170 -33.70 -3.58 -12.42
C SER A 170 -34.61 -2.42 -12.05
N ILE A 171 -34.70 -2.11 -10.76
CA ILE A 171 -35.52 -1.04 -10.21
C ILE A 171 -34.59 0.02 -9.61
N ASP A 172 -34.67 1.25 -10.11
CA ASP A 172 -34.00 2.41 -9.53
C ASP A 172 -34.80 2.93 -8.32
N LEU A 173 -34.23 2.84 -7.12
CA LEU A 173 -34.86 3.26 -5.86
C LEU A 173 -35.02 4.79 -5.77
N GLY A 174 -34.31 5.56 -6.60
CA GLY A 174 -34.47 7.01 -6.71
C GLY A 174 -35.74 7.46 -7.46
N ASN A 175 -36.40 6.54 -8.17
CA ASN A 175 -37.54 6.84 -9.06
C ASN A 175 -38.70 5.84 -8.89
N LEU A 176 -39.02 5.45 -7.65
CA LEU A 176 -40.13 4.53 -7.33
C LEU A 176 -41.48 4.97 -7.92
N ASN A 177 -41.71 6.27 -8.10
CA ASN A 177 -42.96 6.83 -8.63
C ASN A 177 -43.12 6.68 -10.16
N LYS A 178 -42.12 6.12 -10.87
CA LYS A 178 -42.16 5.87 -12.32
C LYS A 178 -42.12 4.38 -12.68
N ILE A 179 -42.36 3.50 -11.71
CA ILE A 179 -42.54 2.08 -11.99
C ILE A 179 -43.84 1.94 -12.80
N ASP A 180 -43.70 1.38 -14.00
CA ASP A 180 -44.82 1.05 -14.88
C ASP A 180 -45.79 0.10 -14.16
N ALA A 181 -47.10 0.31 -14.34
CA ALA A 181 -48.15 -0.42 -13.66
C ALA A 181 -48.09 -1.93 -13.92
N ASP A 182 -47.62 -2.35 -15.10
CA ASP A 182 -47.46 -3.76 -15.44
C ASP A 182 -46.31 -4.40 -14.67
N THR A 183 -45.21 -3.64 -14.46
CA THR A 183 -44.07 -4.09 -13.65
C THR A 183 -44.41 -4.13 -12.15
N TYR A 184 -45.20 -3.18 -11.66
CA TYR A 184 -45.71 -3.21 -10.29
C TYR A 184 -46.64 -4.41 -10.04
N ALA A 185 -47.54 -4.71 -10.98
CA ALA A 185 -48.44 -5.86 -10.91
C ALA A 185 -47.68 -7.20 -10.89
N GLN A 186 -46.64 -7.35 -11.71
CA GLN A 186 -45.80 -8.57 -11.74
C GLN A 186 -44.98 -8.76 -10.47
N VAL A 187 -44.50 -7.67 -9.84
CA VAL A 187 -43.80 -7.75 -8.55
C VAL A 187 -44.76 -8.14 -7.43
N ILE A 188 -45.97 -7.57 -7.39
CA ILE A 188 -46.99 -7.98 -6.42
C ILE A 188 -47.39 -9.44 -6.63
N GLU A 189 -47.64 -9.87 -7.87
CA GLU A 189 -48.01 -11.26 -8.16
C GLU A 189 -46.90 -12.25 -7.75
N ALA A 190 -45.63 -11.88 -7.96
CA ALA A 190 -44.50 -12.71 -7.53
C ALA A 190 -44.32 -12.73 -6.00
N VAL A 191 -44.64 -11.64 -5.30
CA VAL A 191 -44.64 -11.57 -3.83
C VAL A 191 -45.84 -12.32 -3.25
N GLU A 192 -47.01 -12.32 -3.90
CA GLU A 192 -48.19 -13.06 -3.47
C GLU A 192 -48.09 -14.58 -3.76
N GLN A 193 -47.36 -14.98 -4.82
CA GLN A 193 -47.07 -16.40 -5.12
C GLN A 193 -45.90 -16.96 -4.31
N SER A 194 -45.01 -16.10 -3.81
CA SER A 194 -43.98 -16.49 -2.86
C SER A 194 -44.63 -16.55 -1.49
N ASP A 195 -45.02 -17.74 -1.08
CA ASP A 195 -45.74 -18.09 0.16
C ASP A 195 -44.94 -17.72 1.44
N VAL A 196 -44.66 -16.43 1.63
CA VAL A 196 -44.03 -15.87 2.82
C VAL A 196 -44.98 -14.79 3.33
N GLY A 197 -45.83 -15.19 4.27
CA GLY A 197 -46.78 -14.29 4.90
C GLY A 197 -46.07 -13.10 5.55
N LEU A 198 -46.76 -11.96 5.64
CA LEU A 198 -46.29 -10.73 6.30
C LEU A 198 -45.65 -10.96 7.68
N GLU A 199 -46.08 -12.00 8.40
CA GLU A 199 -45.51 -12.38 9.70
C GLU A 199 -44.13 -13.07 9.59
N GLU A 200 -43.90 -13.93 8.59
CA GLU A 200 -42.60 -14.59 8.38
C GLU A 200 -41.54 -13.61 7.89
N MET A 201 -41.93 -12.67 7.02
CA MET A 201 -41.01 -11.62 6.58
C MET A 201 -40.62 -10.69 7.74
N ARG A 202 -41.55 -10.45 8.68
CA ARG A 202 -41.28 -9.69 9.90
C ARG A 202 -40.38 -10.47 10.87
N GLY A 203 -40.54 -11.79 10.95
CA GLY A 203 -39.67 -12.68 11.72
C GLY A 203 -38.23 -12.67 11.21
N LEU A 204 -38.01 -12.83 9.90
CA LEU A 204 -36.68 -12.81 9.28
C LEU A 204 -35.95 -11.46 9.42
N LEU A 205 -36.70 -10.35 9.40
CA LEU A 205 -36.13 -9.01 9.63
C LEU A 205 -35.75 -8.76 11.09
N LEU A 206 -36.43 -9.43 12.05
CA LEU A 206 -36.07 -9.36 13.47
C LEU A 206 -34.89 -10.31 13.79
N GLU A 207 -34.88 -11.53 13.24
CA GLU A 207 -33.78 -12.49 13.42
C GLU A 207 -32.46 -11.96 12.84
N SER A 208 -32.52 -11.27 11.69
CA SER A 208 -31.33 -10.61 11.11
C SER A 208 -30.88 -9.37 11.88
N SER A 209 -31.71 -8.82 12.76
CA SER A 209 -31.32 -7.74 13.70
C SER A 209 -30.79 -8.26 15.04
N GLU A 210 -31.12 -9.49 15.43
CA GLU A 210 -30.67 -10.13 16.68
C GLU A 210 -29.41 -11.00 16.49
N GLY A 211 -29.05 -11.40 15.26
CA GLY A 211 -27.80 -12.12 14.96
C GLY A 211 -26.53 -11.26 14.85
N GLY A 212 -26.55 -10.05 15.42
CA GLY A 212 -25.46 -9.07 15.36
C GLY A 212 -24.58 -8.94 16.61
N ASP A 213 -24.92 -9.65 17.69
CA ASP A 213 -24.17 -9.62 18.96
C ASP A 213 -23.94 -11.05 19.46
N GLU A 214 -22.92 -11.74 18.93
CA GLU A 214 -22.18 -12.81 19.63
C GLU A 214 -21.04 -13.30 18.72
N ASP A 215 -19.86 -12.71 18.89
CA ASP A 215 -18.54 -13.38 18.85
C ASP A 215 -17.46 -12.32 19.11
N ASP A 216 -17.35 -11.89 20.37
CA ASP A 216 -16.17 -11.26 20.94
C ASP A 216 -15.87 -12.00 22.26
N ASP A 217 -15.01 -13.02 22.16
CA ASP A 217 -14.23 -13.61 23.26
C ASP A 217 -12.87 -14.09 22.72
#